data_AF-A0A9Q3UWU9-F1
#
_entry.id   AF-A0A9Q3UWU9-F1
#
_cell.length_a   1.000
_cell.length_b   1.000
_cell.length_c   1.000
_cell.angle_alpha   90.00
_cell.angle_beta   90.00
_cell.angle_gamma   90.00
#
_symmetry.space_group_name_H-M   'P 1'
#
loop_
_entity.id
_entity.type
_entity.pdbx_description
1 polymer ?
#
loop_
_entity_poly.entity_id
_entity_poly.type
_entity_poly.pdbx_seq_one_letter_code
_entity_poly.pdbx_strand_id
1 'polypeptide(L)'
;MNKKDKYGLEFIKLKNNGLVGYNCIRKNHIVDKNNLLQFLTYLDESATQFLLREVNFYLNCVPDLSWTPYDSMVLEHINLQIDYPNFIIDGQSYIFPLTDIRDLLYEWLTFLQS
;
A
#
# COMPACT_ATOMS: atom_id res chain seq x y z
N MET A 1 14.97 -6.99 5.74
CA MET A 1 13.74 -7.34 6.49
C MET A 1 12.56 -6.86 5.68
N ASN A 2 11.60 -7.73 5.39
CA ASN A 2 10.44 -7.41 4.55
C ASN A 2 9.57 -6.35 5.26
N LYS A 3 9.02 -5.41 4.50
CA LYS A 3 8.19 -4.34 5.06
C LYS A 3 6.90 -4.88 5.64
N LYS A 4 6.30 -5.92 5.05
CA LYS A 4 5.14 -6.57 5.67
C LYS A 4 5.46 -7.03 7.09
N ASP A 5 6.67 -7.53 7.36
CA ASP A 5 7.06 -7.95 8.70
C ASP A 5 7.31 -6.77 9.63
N LYS A 6 7.96 -5.69 9.14
CA LYS A 6 8.11 -4.42 9.87
C LYS A 6 6.77 -3.87 10.35
N TYR A 7 5.76 -3.92 9.48
CA TYR A 7 4.43 -3.42 9.76
C TYR A 7 3.52 -4.46 10.39
N GLY A 8 3.98 -5.68 10.67
CA GLY A 8 3.18 -6.77 11.25
C GLY A 8 2.04 -7.25 10.35
N LEU A 9 2.18 -7.18 9.03
CA LEU A 9 1.19 -7.63 8.05
C LEU A 9 1.43 -9.09 7.64
N GLU A 10 0.35 -9.74 7.24
CA GLU A 10 0.33 -11.08 6.67
C GLU A 10 -0.49 -11.09 5.38
N PHE A 11 0.05 -11.72 4.34
CA PHE A 11 -0.59 -11.86 3.03
C PHE A 11 -1.12 -13.28 2.89
N ILE A 12 -2.41 -13.41 2.55
CA ILE A 12 -3.14 -14.67 2.59
C ILE A 12 -3.83 -14.90 1.25
N LYS A 13 -3.63 -16.09 0.70
CA LYS A 13 -4.31 -16.56 -0.51
C LYS A 13 -5.53 -17.35 -0.09
N LEU A 14 -6.70 -16.80 -0.33
CA LEU A 14 -7.99 -17.40 -0.01
C LEU A 14 -8.44 -18.26 -1.20
N LYS A 15 -8.84 -19.50 -0.93
CA LYS A 15 -9.45 -20.39 -1.94
C LYS A 15 -10.85 -20.74 -1.46
N ASN A 16 -11.87 -20.31 -2.20
CA ASN A 16 -13.25 -20.65 -1.88
C ASN A 16 -14.01 -21.01 -3.17
N ASN A 17 -14.54 -22.23 -3.24
CA ASN A 17 -15.32 -22.74 -4.39
C ASN A 17 -14.70 -22.49 -5.77
N GLY A 18 -13.37 -22.65 -5.88
CA GLY A 18 -12.63 -22.44 -7.14
C GLY A 18 -12.26 -20.98 -7.43
N LEU A 19 -12.77 -20.03 -6.66
CA LEU A 19 -12.33 -18.63 -6.70
C LEU A 19 -11.08 -18.45 -5.83
N VAL A 20 -10.08 -17.78 -6.40
CA VAL A 20 -8.88 -17.36 -5.70
C VAL A 20 -9.03 -15.89 -5.36
N GLY A 21 -8.96 -15.59 -4.06
CA GLY A 21 -8.89 -14.23 -3.55
C GLY A 21 -7.57 -14.01 -2.82
N TYR A 22 -7.22 -12.75 -2.60
CA TYR A 22 -6.03 -12.34 -1.88
C TYR A 22 -6.42 -11.36 -0.78
N ASN A 23 -5.75 -11.45 0.37
CA ASN A 23 -6.04 -10.62 1.53
C ASN A 23 -4.76 -10.20 2.25
N CYS A 24 -4.76 -8.98 2.80
CA CYS A 24 -3.74 -8.43 3.69
C CYS A 24 -4.36 -8.22 5.07
N ILE A 25 -3.81 -8.89 6.10
CA ILE A 25 -4.30 -8.80 7.47
C ILE A 25 -3.19 -8.41 8.45
N ARG A 26 -3.55 -8.03 9.69
CA ARG A 26 -2.57 -7.86 10.77
C ARG A 26 -2.23 -9.22 11.37
N LYS A 27 -0.94 -9.46 11.60
CA LYS A 27 -0.45 -10.57 12.43
C LYS A 27 -1.08 -10.47 13.82
N ASN A 28 -1.52 -11.60 14.34
CA ASN A 28 -2.14 -11.73 15.67
C ASN A 28 -3.38 -10.83 15.89
N HIS A 29 -4.01 -10.32 14.82
CA HIS A 29 -5.19 -9.46 14.88
C HIS A 29 -5.02 -8.19 15.77
N ILE A 30 -3.80 -7.71 15.93
CA ILE A 30 -3.53 -6.49 16.71
C ILE A 30 -4.04 -5.28 15.93
N VAL A 31 -5.00 -4.56 16.51
CA VAL A 31 -5.56 -3.33 15.95
C VAL A 31 -4.70 -2.14 16.38
N ASP A 32 -3.97 -1.56 15.43
CA ASP A 32 -3.20 -0.33 15.63
C ASP A 32 -3.20 0.53 14.37
N LYS A 33 -2.40 1.61 14.38
CA LYS A 33 -2.22 2.54 13.26
C LYS A 33 -1.80 1.87 11.94
N ASN A 34 -1.15 0.71 11.97
CA ASN A 34 -0.74 -0.01 10.77
C ASN A 34 -1.92 -0.76 10.12
N ASN A 35 -3.11 -0.77 10.73
CA ASN A 35 -4.33 -1.28 10.10
C ASN A 35 -4.67 -0.56 8.81
N LEU A 36 -4.27 0.71 8.67
CA LEU A 36 -4.46 1.46 7.43
C LEU A 36 -3.79 0.75 6.24
N LEU A 37 -2.69 0.02 6.46
CA LEU A 37 -1.99 -0.74 5.41
C LEU A 37 -2.76 -1.99 4.93
N GLN A 38 -3.89 -2.35 5.56
CA GLN A 38 -4.79 -3.37 5.03
C GLN A 38 -5.52 -2.91 3.76
N PHE A 39 -5.41 -1.63 3.37
CA PHE A 39 -5.92 -1.16 2.08
C PHE A 39 -5.37 -1.97 0.89
N LEU A 40 -4.20 -2.60 1.04
CA LEU A 40 -3.60 -3.52 0.07
C LEU A 40 -4.57 -4.63 -0.36
N THR A 41 -5.48 -5.08 0.52
CA THR A 41 -6.52 -6.07 0.19
C THR A 41 -7.41 -5.64 -0.98
N TYR A 42 -7.57 -4.34 -1.20
CA TYR A 42 -8.41 -3.80 -2.27
C TYR A 42 -7.66 -3.59 -3.58
N LEU A 43 -6.34 -3.82 -3.62
CA LEU A 43 -5.55 -3.70 -4.83
C LEU A 43 -5.41 -5.04 -5.53
N ASP A 44 -5.90 -5.11 -6.76
CA ASP A 44 -5.54 -6.18 -7.70
C ASP A 44 -4.16 -5.92 -8.34
N GLU A 45 -3.75 -6.78 -9.27
CA GLU A 45 -2.43 -6.67 -9.91
C GLU A 45 -2.29 -5.35 -10.68
N SER A 46 -3.32 -4.94 -11.42
CA SER A 46 -3.27 -3.73 -12.27
C SER A 46 -3.25 -2.47 -11.41
N ALA A 47 -4.12 -2.40 -10.40
CA ALA A 47 -4.17 -1.34 -9.42
C ALA A 47 -2.84 -1.22 -8.65
N THR A 48 -2.27 -2.35 -8.22
CA THR A 48 -0.96 -2.38 -7.54
C THR A 48 0.14 -1.83 -8.44
N GLN A 49 0.19 -2.25 -9.70
CA GLN A 49 1.18 -1.73 -10.67
C GLN A 49 0.99 -0.24 -10.94
N PHE A 50 -0.26 0.23 -11.02
CA PHE A 50 -0.56 1.63 -11.26
C PHE A 50 -0.09 2.51 -10.09
N LEU A 51 -0.50 2.18 -8.86
CA LEU A 51 -0.06 2.91 -7.66
C LEU A 51 1.45 2.87 -7.49
N LEU A 52 2.08 1.73 -7.81
CA LEU A 52 3.53 1.59 -7.77
C LEU A 52 4.23 2.53 -8.77
N ARG A 53 3.65 2.80 -9.95
CA ARG A 53 4.18 3.78 -10.91
C ARG A 53 4.09 5.19 -10.36
N GLU A 54 2.96 5.56 -9.75
CA GLU A 54 2.78 6.87 -9.11
C GLU A 54 3.80 7.08 -7.99
N VAL A 55 3.90 6.12 -7.08
CA VAL A 55 4.87 6.14 -5.97
C VAL A 55 6.30 6.26 -6.48
N ASN A 56 6.68 5.48 -7.51
CA ASN A 56 8.02 5.55 -8.09
C ASN A 56 8.29 6.88 -8.82
N PHE A 57 7.28 7.46 -9.47
CA PHE A 57 7.41 8.78 -10.07
C PHE A 57 7.76 9.82 -9.00
N TYR A 58 7.04 9.83 -7.89
CA TYR A 58 7.33 10.76 -6.78
C TYR A 58 8.71 10.50 -6.15
N LEU A 59 9.11 9.24 -5.96
CA LEU A 59 10.43 8.93 -5.37
C LEU A 59 11.62 9.28 -6.28
N ASN A 60 11.45 9.22 -7.61
CA ASN A 60 12.55 9.41 -8.57
C ASN A 60 12.60 10.81 -9.17
N CYS A 61 11.45 11.49 -9.29
CA CYS A 61 11.34 12.74 -10.02
C CYS A 61 11.14 13.97 -9.13
N VAL A 62 10.96 13.82 -7.81
CA VAL A 62 10.74 14.95 -6.90
C VAL A 62 12.06 15.36 -6.23
N PRO A 63 12.64 16.52 -6.58
CA PRO A 63 13.86 17.03 -5.95
C PRO A 63 13.56 17.97 -4.77
N ASP A 64 12.29 18.32 -4.52
CA ASP A 64 11.89 19.35 -3.56
C ASP A 64 10.60 18.97 -2.81
N LEU A 65 10.59 19.22 -1.49
CA LEU A 65 9.48 18.99 -0.56
C LEU A 65 8.31 19.98 -0.75
N SER A 66 8.47 20.98 -1.63
CA SER A 66 7.46 22.01 -1.93
C SER A 66 6.37 21.56 -2.92
N TRP A 67 6.47 20.34 -3.47
CA TRP A 67 5.47 19.80 -4.37
C TRP A 67 4.13 19.60 -3.67
N THR A 68 3.06 19.96 -4.37
CA THR A 68 1.69 19.77 -3.89
C THR A 68 1.38 18.29 -3.70
N PRO A 69 0.72 17.91 -2.59
CA PRO A 69 0.25 16.55 -2.39
C PRO A 69 -0.60 16.06 -3.57
N TYR A 70 -0.51 14.78 -3.88
CA TYR A 70 -1.25 14.13 -4.96
C TYR A 70 -2.17 13.05 -4.44
N ASP A 71 -3.45 13.16 -4.77
CA ASP A 71 -4.45 12.15 -4.45
C ASP A 71 -4.48 11.09 -5.57
N SER A 72 -4.08 9.86 -5.25
CA SER A 72 -4.15 8.73 -6.16
C SER A 72 -5.59 8.29 -6.37
N MET A 73 -5.97 8.09 -7.62
CA MET A 73 -7.31 7.67 -8.03
C MET A 73 -7.44 6.14 -8.15
N VAL A 74 -6.46 5.38 -7.67
CA VAL A 74 -6.43 3.92 -7.82
C VAL A 74 -7.56 3.22 -7.05
N LEU A 75 -8.05 3.82 -5.96
CA LEU A 75 -9.17 3.33 -5.16
C LEU A 75 -10.21 4.44 -5.00
N GLU A 76 -11.48 4.14 -5.25
CA GLU A 76 -12.56 5.12 -5.14
C GLU A 76 -13.02 5.38 -3.70
N HIS A 77 -12.79 4.42 -2.79
CA HIS A 77 -13.33 4.43 -1.43
C HIS A 77 -12.30 4.66 -0.33
N ILE A 78 -11.02 4.76 -0.70
CA ILE A 78 -9.92 5.00 0.22
C ILE A 78 -9.11 6.14 -0.35
N ASN A 79 -8.94 7.21 0.44
CA ASN A 79 -8.14 8.33 0.00
C ASN A 79 -6.65 8.00 0.19
N LEU A 80 -5.90 7.87 -0.91
CA LEU A 80 -4.47 7.58 -0.91
C LEU A 80 -3.72 8.82 -1.40
N GLN A 81 -3.08 9.53 -0.48
CA GLN A 81 -2.38 10.77 -0.81
C GLN A 81 -0.87 10.57 -0.73
N ILE A 82 -0.17 10.95 -1.80
CA ILE A 82 1.29 11.02 -1.88
C ILE A 82 1.70 12.46 -1.54
N ASP A 83 2.25 12.66 -0.34
CA ASP A 83 2.74 13.94 0.16
C ASP A 83 4.23 13.78 0.52
N TYR A 84 5.10 13.87 -0.49
CA TYR A 84 6.51 13.46 -0.39
C TYR A 84 7.22 14.10 0.83
N PRO A 85 7.91 13.31 1.69
CA PRO A 85 8.30 11.91 1.53
C PRO A 85 7.32 10.90 2.14
N ASN A 86 6.10 11.33 2.40
CA ASN A 86 5.08 10.60 3.13
C ASN A 86 3.96 10.08 2.21
N PHE A 87 3.25 9.11 2.75
CA PHE A 87 2.04 8.54 2.18
C PHE A 87 0.97 8.56 3.27
N ILE A 88 -0.17 9.16 2.95
CA ILE A 88 -1.26 9.42 3.87
C ILE A 88 -2.47 8.60 3.39
N ILE A 89 -3.13 7.93 4.32
CA ILE A 89 -4.30 7.10 4.04
C ILE A 89 -5.49 7.70 4.80
N ASP A 90 -6.59 7.96 4.09
CA ASP A 90 -7.84 8.54 4.62
C ASP A 90 -7.65 9.84 5.41
N GLY A 91 -6.66 10.66 5.03
CA GLY A 91 -6.33 11.91 5.74
C GLY A 91 -5.95 11.72 7.21
N GLN A 92 -5.62 10.49 7.62
CA GLN A 92 -5.30 10.18 9.01
C GLN A 92 -3.97 10.82 9.41
N SER A 93 -3.85 11.18 10.68
CA SER A 93 -2.63 11.81 11.25
C SER A 93 -1.39 10.90 11.19
N TYR A 94 -1.58 9.59 10.99
CA TYR A 94 -0.48 8.65 10.86
C TYR A 94 -0.02 8.55 9.40
N ILE A 95 1.27 8.77 9.21
CA ILE A 95 1.91 8.81 7.90
C ILE A 95 2.87 7.64 7.74
N PHE A 96 2.99 7.16 6.51
CA PHE A 96 3.92 6.10 6.14
C PHE A 96 5.01 6.65 5.23
N PRO A 97 6.28 6.28 5.40
CA PRO A 97 7.32 6.67 4.45
C PRO A 97 7.00 6.14 3.06
N LEU A 98 7.10 6.98 2.03
CA LEU A 98 6.77 6.62 0.65
C LEU A 98 7.65 5.47 0.13
N THR A 99 8.91 5.42 0.57
CA THR A 99 9.84 4.31 0.31
C THR A 99 9.37 2.98 0.89
N ASP A 100 8.75 3.01 2.08
CA ASP A 100 8.19 1.83 2.71
C ASP A 100 6.93 1.35 1.98
N ILE A 101 6.09 2.27 1.51
CA ILE A 101 4.91 1.95 0.70
C ILE A 101 5.31 1.33 -0.63
N ARG A 102 6.32 1.88 -1.32
CA ARG A 102 6.87 1.29 -2.54
C ARG A 102 7.27 -0.17 -2.32
N ASP A 103 8.07 -0.41 -1.28
CA ASP A 103 8.57 -1.74 -0.96
C ASP A 103 7.41 -2.71 -0.58
N LEU A 104 6.39 -2.24 0.15
CA LEU A 104 5.16 -3.01 0.42
C LEU A 104 4.37 -3.35 -0.85
N LEU A 105 4.25 -2.41 -1.79
CA LEU A 105 3.55 -2.63 -3.06
C LEU A 105 4.29 -3.66 -3.92
N TYR A 106 5.63 -3.66 -3.93
CA TYR A 106 6.41 -4.71 -4.57
C TYR A 106 6.19 -6.08 -3.93
N GLU A 107 6.21 -6.15 -2.60
CA GLU A 107 5.92 -7.40 -1.86
C GLU A 107 4.50 -7.90 -2.17
N TRP A 108 3.51 -7.00 -2.20
CA TRP A 108 2.12 -7.33 -2.52
C TRP A 108 1.96 -7.80 -3.97
N LEU A 109 2.56 -7.10 -4.94
CA LEU A 109 2.51 -7.48 -6.34
C LEU A 109 3.12 -8.86 -6.58
N THR A 110 4.28 -9.13 -5.97
CA THR A 110 4.94 -10.44 -6.04
C THR A 110 4.04 -11.54 -5.49
N PHE A 111 3.30 -11.25 -4.42
CA PHE A 111 2.37 -12.17 -3.81
C PHE A 111 1.14 -12.45 -4.71
N LEU A 112 0.55 -11.42 -5.32
CA LEU A 112 -0.57 -11.56 -6.25
C LEU A 112 -0.23 -12.43 -7.46
N GLN A 113 1.01 -12.37 -7.93
CA GLN A 113 1.52 -13.10 -9.09
C GLN A 113 1.96 -14.55 -8.78
N SER A 114 1.90 -14.98 -7.51
CA SER A 114 2.33 -16.30 -7.04
C SER A 114 1.23 -17.36 -6.97
#